data_AF-A0A920T516-F1
#
_entry.id   AF-A0A920T516-F1
#
_cell.length_a   1.000
_cell.length_b   1.000
_cell.length_c   1.000
_cell.angle_alpha   90.00
_cell.angle_beta   90.00
_cell.angle_gamma   90.00
#
_symmetry.space_group_name_H-M   'P 1'
#
loop_
_entity.id
_entity.type
_entity.pdbx_description
1 polymer ?
#
loop_
_entity_poly.entity_id
_entity_poly.type
_entity_poly.pdbx_seq_one_letter_code
_entity_poly.pdbx_strand_id
1 'polypeptide(L)'
;MINNTRNKNEEILVVSTFMVLHIFAFALVGFGFQGGTDMTKLGASSHTDGLVTVNSFEMESNPINFGGYAFVDLFGYTLEGEADLGVGLYNFEFAIQ
;
A
#
# COMPACT_ATOMS: atom_id res chain seq x y z
N MET A 1 39.48 23.02 40.37
CA MET A 1 39.73 23.08 38.92
C MET A 1 39.05 21.93 38.15
N ILE A 2 38.90 20.74 38.74
CA ILE A 2 38.33 19.52 38.12
C ILE A 2 36.85 19.66 37.70
N ASN A 3 36.02 20.37 38.49
CA ASN A 3 34.57 20.50 38.20
C ASN A 3 34.26 21.29 36.91
N ASN A 4 35.11 22.25 36.53
CA ASN A 4 34.92 23.05 35.32
C ASN A 4 35.19 22.19 34.06
N THR A 5 36.20 21.32 34.12
CA THR A 5 36.53 20.39 33.03
C THR A 5 35.43 19.32 32.84
N ARG A 6 34.85 18.83 33.94
CA ARG A 6 33.73 17.88 33.88
C ARG A 6 32.49 18.49 33.21
N ASN A 7 32.11 19.70 33.60
CA ASN A 7 30.96 20.39 33.01
C ASN A 7 31.17 20.68 31.52
N LYS A 8 32.39 21.06 31.09
CA LYS A 8 32.72 21.23 29.67
C LYS A 8 32.56 19.94 28.87
N ASN A 9 32.93 18.80 29.43
CA ASN A 9 32.79 17.52 28.74
C ASN A 9 31.32 17.10 28.59
N GLU A 10 30.48 17.38 29.60
CA GLU A 10 29.03 17.16 29.55
C GLU A 10 28.36 18.09 28.51
N GLU A 11 28.77 19.36 28.44
CA GLU A 11 28.30 20.31 27.42
C GLU A 11 28.66 19.86 26.00
N ILE A 12 29.91 19.42 25.78
CA ILE A 12 30.37 18.90 24.48
C ILE A 12 29.59 17.65 24.09
N LEU A 13 29.31 16.76 25.04
CA LEU A 13 28.53 15.54 24.79
C LEU A 13 27.09 15.85 24.37
N VAL A 14 26.45 16.81 25.04
CA VAL A 14 25.09 17.25 24.72
C VAL A 14 25.04 17.87 23.33
N VAL A 15 25.95 18.82 23.04
CA VAL A 15 26.03 19.48 21.72
C VAL A 15 26.32 18.47 20.60
N SER A 16 27.24 17.54 20.84
CA SER A 16 27.56 16.43 19.91
C SER A 16 26.32 15.57 19.63
N THR A 17 25.58 15.19 20.67
CA THR A 17 24.37 14.37 20.54
C THR A 17 23.31 15.08 19.71
N PHE A 18 23.08 16.37 19.95
CA PHE A 18 22.13 17.15 19.15
C PHE A 18 22.57 17.31 17.69
N MET A 19 23.87 17.51 17.43
CA MET A 19 24.40 17.61 16.07
C MET A 19 24.24 16.29 15.30
N VAL A 20 24.52 15.15 15.95
CA VAL A 20 24.37 13.83 15.34
C VAL A 20 22.89 13.47 15.12
N LEU A 21 21.99 13.83 16.05
CA LEU A 21 20.55 13.58 15.93
C LEU A 21 19.94 14.26 14.68
N HIS A 22 20.38 15.47 14.34
CA HIS A 22 19.91 16.20 13.16
C HIS A 22 20.45 15.62 11.84
N ILE A 23 21.59 14.93 11.86
CA ILE A 23 22.18 14.33 10.66
C ILE A 23 21.41 13.09 10.22
N PHE A 24 20.70 12.40 11.11
CA PHE A 24 19.92 11.20 10.77
C PHE A 24 18.50 11.48 10.24
N ALA A 25 18.12 12.75 10.16
CA ALA A 25 16.82 13.14 9.65
C ALA A 25 16.86 13.23 8.11
N PHE A 26 17.11 12.08 7.48
CA PHE A 26 17.03 11.94 6.03
C PHE A 26 15.58 11.66 5.66
N ALA A 27 15.02 12.45 4.74
CA ALA A 27 13.75 12.13 4.13
C ALA A 27 13.92 10.81 3.34
N LEU A 28 13.20 9.77 3.75
CA LEU A 28 13.23 8.47 3.10
C LEU A 28 12.14 8.45 2.02
N VAL A 29 12.54 8.22 0.77
CA VAL A 29 11.62 7.99 -0.34
C VAL A 29 11.72 6.53 -0.73
N GLY A 30 10.58 5.85 -0.80
CA GLY A 30 10.51 4.47 -1.26
C GLY A 30 9.34 4.27 -2.21
N PHE A 31 9.48 3.27 -3.07
CA PHE A 31 8.43 2.81 -3.97
C PHE A 31 8.47 1.30 -4.04
N GLY A 32 7.31 0.70 -4.27
CA GLY A 32 7.17 -0.73 -4.45
C GLY A 32 6.05 -1.06 -5.41
N PHE A 33 6.16 -2.24 -6.00
CA PHE A 33 5.12 -2.83 -6.82
C PHE A 33 4.65 -4.11 -6.15
N GLN A 34 3.34 -4.33 -6.21
CA GLN A 34 2.64 -5.46 -5.63
C GLN A 34 1.82 -6.10 -6.74
N GLY A 35 1.99 -7.40 -6.93
CA GLY A 35 1.18 -8.16 -7.89
C GLY A 35 0.73 -9.45 -7.25
N GLY A 36 -0.51 -9.84 -7.48
CA GLY A 36 -1.09 -11.04 -6.91
C GLY A 36 -2.37 -11.48 -7.60
N THR A 37 -2.96 -12.56 -7.09
CA THR A 37 -4.32 -12.96 -7.46
C THR A 37 -5.24 -12.63 -6.30
N ASP A 38 -6.33 -11.94 -6.59
CA ASP A 38 -7.35 -11.64 -5.60
C ASP A 38 -8.26 -12.87 -5.42
N MET A 39 -8.59 -13.22 -4.17
CA MET A 39 -9.48 -14.36 -3.87
C MET A 39 -10.97 -14.01 -4.02
N THR A 40 -11.30 -12.82 -4.49
CA THR A 40 -12.68 -12.33 -4.74
C THR A 40 -13.28 -12.90 -6.04
N LYS A 41 -13.18 -14.21 -6.26
CA LYS A 41 -13.78 -14.87 -7.41
C LYS A 41 -15.31 -14.72 -7.39
N LEU A 42 -15.89 -14.14 -8.44
CA LEU A 42 -17.35 -14.02 -8.57
C LEU A 42 -17.97 -15.36 -8.96
N GLY A 43 -18.99 -15.76 -8.20
CA GLY A 43 -19.78 -16.96 -8.45
C GLY A 43 -20.72 -16.84 -9.65
N ALA A 44 -21.28 -17.97 -10.06
CA ALA A 44 -22.36 -17.99 -11.05
C ALA A 44 -23.65 -17.43 -10.46
N SER A 45 -24.42 -16.69 -11.27
CA SER A 45 -25.74 -16.19 -10.92
C SER A 45 -26.67 -16.28 -12.12
N SER A 46 -27.98 -16.40 -11.89
CA SER A 46 -28.97 -16.39 -12.95
C SER A 46 -30.14 -15.53 -12.51
N HIS A 47 -30.54 -14.61 -13.37
CA HIS A 47 -31.66 -13.72 -13.12
C HIS A 47 -32.57 -13.67 -14.35
N THR A 48 -33.85 -13.94 -14.14
CA THR A 48 -34.87 -13.87 -15.19
C THR A 48 -35.71 -12.62 -14.98
N ASP A 49 -35.76 -11.77 -16.00
CA ASP A 49 -36.66 -10.63 -16.07
C ASP A 49 -37.58 -10.78 -17.29
N GLY A 50 -38.85 -11.11 -17.02
CA GLY A 50 -39.84 -11.40 -18.05
C GLY A 50 -39.47 -12.60 -18.93
N LEU A 51 -39.29 -12.35 -20.24
CA LEU A 51 -38.96 -13.38 -21.24
C LEU A 51 -37.45 -13.66 -21.37
N VAL A 52 -36.61 -12.84 -20.72
CA VAL A 52 -35.15 -12.86 -20.88
C VAL A 52 -34.51 -13.33 -19.58
N THR A 53 -33.64 -14.33 -19.71
CA THR A 53 -32.78 -14.81 -18.63
C THR A 53 -31.35 -14.37 -18.88
N VAL A 54 -30.77 -13.71 -17.89
CA VAL A 54 -29.34 -13.38 -17.85
C VAL A 54 -28.66 -14.42 -16.96
N ASN A 55 -27.78 -15.22 -17.56
CA ASN A 55 -26.93 -16.15 -16.85
C ASN A 55 -25.52 -15.54 -16.77
N SER A 56 -25.00 -15.40 -15.57
CA SER A 56 -23.60 -15.09 -15.32
C SER A 56 -22.88 -16.35 -14.88
N PHE A 57 -21.76 -16.65 -15.54
CA PHE A 57 -20.96 -17.84 -15.22
C PHE A 57 -19.98 -17.54 -14.11
N GLU A 58 -19.58 -18.55 -13.35
CA GLU A 58 -18.45 -18.39 -12.42
C GLU A 58 -17.21 -17.95 -13.21
N MET A 59 -16.43 -17.04 -12.63
CA MET A 59 -15.15 -16.64 -13.25
C MET A 59 -14.29 -17.88 -13.51
N GLU A 60 -13.50 -17.88 -14.59
CA GLU A 60 -12.61 -19.03 -14.85
C GLU A 60 -11.48 -19.08 -13.81
N SER A 61 -10.88 -17.92 -13.56
CA SER A 61 -9.78 -17.74 -12.61
C SER A 61 -10.09 -16.60 -11.63
N ASN A 62 -9.32 -16.57 -10.55
CA ASN A 62 -9.26 -15.43 -9.66
C ASN A 62 -8.86 -14.16 -10.45
N PRO A 63 -9.46 -12.99 -10.14
CA PRO A 63 -9.01 -11.72 -10.69
C PRO A 63 -7.52 -11.52 -10.43
N ILE A 64 -6.80 -10.99 -11.42
CA ILE A 64 -5.41 -10.58 -11.24
C ILE A 64 -5.42 -9.17 -10.67
N ASN A 65 -4.58 -8.94 -9.68
CA ASN A 65 -4.41 -7.65 -9.05
C ASN A 65 -2.97 -7.16 -9.28
N PHE A 66 -2.84 -5.90 -9.67
CA PHE A 66 -1.57 -5.19 -9.68
C PHE A 66 -1.73 -3.81 -9.04
N GLY A 67 -0.85 -3.52 -8.09
CA GLY A 67 -0.79 -2.26 -7.38
C GLY A 67 0.64 -1.77 -7.21
N GLY A 68 0.75 -0.50 -6.88
CA GLY A 68 2.01 0.13 -6.54
C GLY A 68 1.82 1.10 -5.40
N TYR A 69 2.86 1.26 -4.59
CA TYR A 69 2.87 2.23 -3.52
C TYR A 69 4.12 3.08 -3.63
N ALA A 70 3.99 4.34 -3.22
CA ALA A 70 5.11 5.23 -3.01
C ALA A 70 4.92 5.94 -1.68
N PHE A 71 6.00 6.07 -0.92
CA PHE A 71 5.99 6.77 0.35
C PHE A 71 7.13 7.78 0.43
N VAL A 72 6.85 8.87 1.13
CA VAL A 72 7.84 9.87 1.52
C VAL A 72 7.73 10.04 3.03
N ASP A 73 8.79 9.70 3.75
CA ASP A 73 8.96 10.00 5.17
C ASP A 73 9.57 11.39 5.31
N LEU A 74 8.80 12.31 5.88
CA LEU A 74 9.24 13.66 6.24
C LEU A 74 9.22 13.79 7.75
N PHE A 75 10.34 13.44 8.39
CA PHE A 75 10.64 13.82 9.77
C PHE A 75 9.55 13.38 10.77
N GLY A 76 9.12 12.12 10.70
CA GLY A 76 8.12 11.55 11.61
C GLY A 76 6.67 11.64 11.11
N TYR A 77 6.47 12.16 9.90
CA TYR A 77 5.22 12.06 9.16
C TYR A 77 5.46 11.30 7.85
N THR A 78 4.81 10.14 7.72
CA THR A 78 4.86 9.34 6.49
C THR A 78 3.67 9.69 5.62
N LEU A 79 3.92 10.23 4.42
CA LEU A 79 2.91 10.37 3.38
C LEU A 79 3.02 9.17 2.43
N GLU A 80 2.01 8.33 2.42
CA GLU A 80 1.94 7.13 1.59
C GLU A 80 0.79 7.26 0.59
N GLY A 81 1.08 6.96 -0.68
CA GLY A 81 0.10 6.85 -1.74
C GLY A 81 0.14 5.44 -2.31
N GLU A 82 -0.99 4.74 -2.23
CA GLU A 82 -1.19 3.44 -2.85
C GLU A 82 -2.20 3.56 -4.00
N ALA A 83 -1.95 2.80 -5.07
CA ALA A 83 -2.88 2.63 -6.16
C ALA A 83 -2.92 1.15 -6.52
N ASP A 84 -4.13 0.60 -6.59
CA ASP A 84 -4.36 -0.82 -6.80
C ASP A 84 -5.41 -1.01 -7.91
N LEU A 85 -5.15 -1.93 -8.83
CA LEU A 85 -5.99 -2.24 -9.97
C LEU A 85 -6.20 -3.75 -10.07
N GLY A 86 -7.46 -4.17 -9.89
CA GLY A 86 -7.91 -5.54 -10.13
C GLY A 86 -8.61 -5.68 -11.48
N VAL A 87 -8.26 -6.72 -12.24
CA VAL A 87 -8.93 -7.08 -13.50
C VAL A 87 -9.28 -8.57 -13.50
N GLY A 88 -10.51 -8.89 -13.87
CA GLY A 88 -11.01 -10.25 -13.99
C GLY A 88 -11.98 -10.38 -15.15
N LEU A 89 -11.88 -11.48 -15.89
CA LEU A 89 -12.82 -11.80 -16.97
C LEU A 89 -14.07 -12.46 -16.39
N TYR A 90 -15.23 -11.97 -16.81
CA TYR A 90 -16.53 -12.47 -16.39
C TYR A 90 -17.44 -12.63 -17.58
N ASN A 91 -18.08 -13.80 -17.70
CA ASN A 91 -18.87 -14.19 -18.87
C ASN A 91 -20.36 -14.14 -18.57
N PHE A 92 -21.12 -13.69 -19.55
CA PHE A 92 -22.57 -13.60 -19.49
C PHE A 92 -23.21 -14.22 -20.73
N GLU A 93 -24.31 -14.93 -20.53
CA GLU A 93 -25.17 -15.45 -21.59
C GLU A 93 -26.59 -14.92 -21.40
N PHE A 94 -27.20 -14.52 -22.52
CA PHE A 94 -28.59 -14.08 -22.58
C PHE A 94 -29.41 -15.16 -23.27
N ALA A 95 -30.34 -15.75 -22.54
CA ALA A 95 -31.27 -16.76 -23.05
C ALA A 95 -32.69 -16.19 -23.06
N ILE A 96 -33.45 -16.52 -24.11
CA ILE A 96 -34.89 -16.26 -24.16
C ILE A 96 -35.56 -17.57 -23.75
N GLN A 97 -36.53 -17.50 -22.83
CA GLN A 97 -37.30 -18.67 -22.38
C GLN A 97 -38.30 -19.13 -23.45
#